data_AF-A0A1D6F6C0-F1
#
_entry.id   AF-A0A1D6F6C0-F1
#
_cell.length_a   1.000
_cell.length_b   1.000
_cell.length_c   1.000
_cell.angle_alpha   90.00
_cell.angle_beta   90.00
_cell.angle_gamma   90.00
#
_symmetry.space_group_name_H-M   'P 1'
#
loop_
_entity.id
_entity.type
_entity.pdbx_description
1 polymer ?
#
loop_
_entity_poly.entity_id
_entity_poly.type
_entity_poly.pdbx_seq_one_letter_code
_entity_poly.pdbx_strand_id
1 'polypeptide(L)'
;MYDEMIESESVTVCVDYQVRQITWPRDFSGHLVVEGLLIAVIVFQLSRKSYKPPKKPLTEKEIDELCDEWEPLWLLLHDAAGPHTIVDGKEVVNFASANYLSLIGNEKIIDSCISSLEKYGVGSCGPCGFYGTTDVHLDCESKIAKFLGTPDSILYSYGISTIFNVIPAFCKKGDIIVADEGVHWAVKMVSIYQEALWCTSSTMIWLHLQALWKNLLVEINVLKRLDATLL
;
A
#
# COMPACT_ATOMS: atom_id res chain seq x y z
N MET A 1 -26.63 5.92 19.32
CA MET A 1 -26.78 5.69 17.86
C MET A 1 -25.45 5.47 17.14
N TYR A 2 -24.31 5.43 17.85
CA TYR A 2 -22.98 5.11 17.31
C TYR A 2 -22.33 3.91 18.03
N ASP A 3 -23.12 3.10 18.74
CA ASP A 3 -22.64 1.98 19.57
C ASP A 3 -22.97 0.59 18.98
N GLU A 4 -23.60 0.51 17.81
CA GLU A 4 -24.05 -0.79 17.22
C GLU A 4 -23.30 -1.20 15.93
N MET A 5 -22.15 -0.57 15.59
CA MET A 5 -21.39 -0.93 14.37
C MET A 5 -19.99 -1.52 14.62
N ILE A 6 -19.79 -2.17 15.77
CA ILE A 6 -18.56 -2.95 16.02
C ILE A 6 -18.93 -4.43 16.22
N GLU A 7 -19.50 -5.04 15.18
CA GLU A 7 -19.36 -6.49 15.00
C GLU A 7 -18.10 -6.71 14.16
N SER A 8 -17.10 -7.32 14.80
CA SER A 8 -15.83 -7.66 14.19
C SER A 8 -16.01 -8.80 13.19
N GLU A 9 -16.35 -8.47 11.96
CA GLU A 9 -15.96 -9.31 10.83
C GLU A 9 -14.50 -8.97 10.51
N SER A 10 -13.63 -9.98 10.53
CA SER A 10 -12.26 -9.87 10.06
C SER A 10 -12.26 -9.49 8.58
N VAL A 11 -12.23 -8.19 8.29
CA VAL A 11 -12.13 -7.66 6.93
C VAL A 11 -10.72 -8.00 6.41
N THR A 12 -10.63 -9.16 5.78
CA THR A 12 -9.50 -9.46 4.90
C THR A 12 -9.67 -8.56 3.69
N VAL A 13 -8.85 -7.50 3.57
CA VAL A 13 -8.77 -6.71 2.33
C VAL A 13 -8.07 -7.57 1.28
N CYS A 14 -8.80 -8.55 0.76
CA CYS A 14 -8.50 -9.18 -0.50
C CYS A 14 -8.95 -8.20 -1.58
N VAL A 15 -8.01 -7.65 -2.34
CA VAL A 15 -8.31 -7.17 -3.69
C VAL A 15 -9.01 -8.33 -4.39
N ASP A 16 -10.28 -8.15 -4.75
CA ASP A 16 -11.17 -9.20 -5.27
C ASP A 16 -10.58 -9.81 -6.55
N TYR A 17 -9.76 -10.85 -6.37
CA TYR A 17 -9.32 -11.73 -7.42
C TYR A 17 -10.29 -12.91 -7.37
N GLN A 18 -11.30 -12.90 -8.25
CA GLN A 18 -12.19 -14.04 -8.43
C GLN A 18 -11.36 -15.27 -8.88
N VAL A 19 -10.90 -16.06 -7.92
CA VAL A 19 -10.27 -17.36 -8.18
C VAL A 19 -11.40 -18.32 -8.55
N ARG A 20 -11.64 -18.49 -9.87
CA ARG A 20 -12.40 -19.62 -10.38
C ARG A 20 -11.75 -20.90 -9.84
N GLN A 21 -12.49 -21.66 -9.04
CA GLN A 21 -12.06 -23.00 -8.66
C GLN A 21 -12.01 -23.87 -9.91
N ILE A 22 -10.80 -24.16 -10.39
CA ILE A 22 -10.55 -25.13 -11.45
C ILE A 22 -10.63 -26.51 -10.78
N THR A 23 -11.79 -27.17 -10.90
CA THR A 23 -11.92 -28.58 -10.52
C THR A 23 -11.17 -29.42 -11.55
N TRP A 24 -10.01 -29.95 -11.15
CA TRP A 24 -9.24 -30.86 -12.01
C TRP A 24 -9.97 -32.21 -12.13
N PRO A 25 -10.13 -32.76 -13.35
CA PRO A 25 -10.72 -34.08 -13.53
C PRO A 25 -9.84 -35.17 -12.88
N ARG A 26 -10.49 -36.09 -12.17
CA ARG A 26 -9.95 -36.99 -11.13
C ARG A 26 -8.93 -38.06 -11.57
N ASP A 27 -8.61 -38.20 -12.86
CA ASP A 27 -7.86 -39.35 -13.39
C ASP A 27 -6.60 -38.93 -14.18
N PHE A 28 -5.64 -38.28 -13.51
CA PHE A 28 -4.31 -38.07 -14.09
C PHE A 28 -3.30 -39.04 -13.48
N SER A 29 -2.95 -40.12 -14.19
CA SER A 29 -2.06 -41.20 -13.71
C SER A 29 -0.60 -40.77 -13.40
N GLY A 30 -0.28 -39.48 -13.48
CA GLY A 30 1.02 -38.90 -13.14
C GLY A 30 1.06 -38.13 -11.82
N HIS A 31 -0.02 -38.11 -11.02
CA HIS A 31 -0.11 -37.29 -9.81
C HIS A 31 1.04 -37.52 -8.81
N LEU A 32 1.49 -38.76 -8.60
CA LEU A 32 2.61 -39.08 -7.71
C LEU A 32 3.96 -38.51 -8.18
N VAL A 33 4.17 -38.41 -9.49
CA VAL A 33 5.39 -37.82 -10.07
C VAL A 33 5.37 -36.30 -9.89
N VAL A 34 4.21 -35.67 -10.13
CA VAL A 34 4.03 -34.23 -9.92
C VAL A 34 4.16 -33.88 -8.44
N GLU A 35 3.60 -34.70 -7.55
CA GLU A 35 3.68 -34.53 -6.10
C GLU A 35 5.12 -34.71 -5.59
N GLY A 36 5.84 -35.73 -6.08
CA GLY A 36 7.26 -35.93 -5.76
C GLY A 36 8.15 -34.78 -6.26
N LEU A 37 7.88 -34.26 -7.46
CA LEU A 37 8.61 -33.12 -8.03
C LEU A 37 8.31 -31.82 -7.26
N LEU A 38 7.06 -31.63 -6.84
CA LEU A 38 6.66 -30.53 -5.94
C LEU A 38 7.37 -30.61 -4.59
N ILE A 39 7.42 -31.78 -3.95
CA ILE A 39 8.13 -31.97 -2.68
C ILE A 39 9.63 -31.70 -2.86
N ALA A 40 10.25 -32.18 -3.94
CA ALA A 40 11.65 -31.92 -4.24
C ALA A 40 11.92 -30.42 -4.47
N VAL A 41 11.03 -29.70 -5.16
CA VAL A 41 11.12 -28.24 -5.36
C VAL A 41 10.90 -27.49 -4.04
N ILE A 42 9.99 -27.96 -3.18
CA ILE A 42 9.76 -27.37 -1.85
C ILE A 42 11.01 -27.55 -0.96
N VAL A 43 11.59 -28.74 -0.90
CA VAL A 43 12.82 -29.01 -0.15
C VAL A 43 13.98 -28.19 -0.72
N PHE A 44 14.12 -28.13 -2.05
CA PHE A 44 15.12 -27.32 -2.73
C PHE A 44 14.97 -25.83 -2.40
N GLN A 45 13.75 -25.29 -2.44
CA GLN A 45 13.49 -23.88 -2.18
C GLN A 45 13.61 -23.52 -0.70
N LEU A 46 13.24 -24.42 0.24
CA LEU A 46 13.48 -24.24 1.67
C LEU A 46 14.97 -24.30 2.02
N SER A 47 15.76 -25.08 1.27
CA SER A 47 17.22 -25.09 1.39
C SER A 47 17.89 -23.85 0.81
N ARG A 48 17.19 -23.05 -0.02
CA ARG A 48 17.73 -21.76 -0.49
C ARG A 48 17.59 -20.74 0.63
N LYS A 49 18.73 -20.35 1.20
CA LYS A 49 18.79 -19.22 2.13
C LYS A 49 18.17 -17.99 1.47
N SER A 50 17.18 -17.39 2.13
CA SER A 50 16.56 -16.15 1.69
C SER A 50 17.65 -15.12 1.37
N TYR A 51 17.60 -14.56 0.17
CA TYR A 51 18.56 -13.56 -0.27
C TYR A 51 18.45 -12.35 0.66
N LYS A 52 19.39 -12.26 1.60
CA LYS A 52 19.58 -11.04 2.38
C LYS A 52 20.45 -10.15 1.50
N PRO A 53 19.92 -9.05 0.93
CA PRO A 53 20.79 -8.10 0.27
C PRO A 53 21.89 -7.74 1.28
N PRO A 54 23.16 -7.69 0.86
CA PRO A 54 24.22 -7.26 1.74
C PRO A 54 23.93 -5.81 2.10
N LYS A 55 23.27 -5.59 3.23
CA LYS A 55 23.34 -4.32 3.93
C LYS A 55 24.75 -4.32 4.46
N LYS A 56 25.68 -3.77 3.69
CA LYS A 56 26.92 -3.27 4.27
C LYS A 56 26.46 -2.07 5.09
N PRO A 57 26.27 -2.18 6.42
CA PRO A 57 26.04 -0.97 7.21
C PRO A 57 27.23 -0.07 6.90
N LEU A 58 26.96 1.17 6.51
CA LEU A 58 28.01 2.14 6.25
C LEU A 58 28.90 2.17 7.50
N THR A 59 30.20 2.05 7.27
CA THR A 59 31.19 2.18 8.33
C THR A 59 31.07 3.59 8.91
N GLU A 60 31.31 3.81 10.20
CA GLU A 60 31.26 5.16 10.79
C GLU A 60 32.08 6.17 9.97
N LYS A 61 33.23 5.74 9.43
CA LYS A 61 34.05 6.53 8.49
C LYS A 61 33.37 6.87 7.17
N GLU A 62 32.64 5.92 6.56
CA GLU A 62 31.90 6.18 5.32
C GLU A 62 30.73 7.13 5.59
N ILE A 63 30.13 7.08 6.79
CA ILE A 63 29.07 8.01 7.22
C ILE A 63 29.66 9.41 7.41
N ASP A 64 30.79 9.52 8.10
CA ASP A 64 31.47 10.80 8.34
C ASP A 64 31.92 11.42 7.01
N GLU A 65 32.52 10.64 6.10
CA GLU A 65 32.90 11.09 4.75
C GLU A 65 31.69 11.56 3.93
N LEU A 66 30.57 10.83 3.98
CA LEU A 66 29.33 11.25 3.29
C LEU A 66 28.70 12.48 3.94
N CYS A 67 28.78 12.64 5.26
CA CYS A 67 28.31 13.84 5.95
C CYS A 67 29.18 15.05 5.61
N ASP A 68 30.49 14.87 5.48
CA ASP A 68 31.45 15.90 5.10
C ASP A 68 31.32 16.29 3.61
N GLU A 69 31.01 15.34 2.72
CA GLU A 69 30.77 15.58 1.29
C GLU A 69 29.37 16.19 1.03
N TRP A 70 28.41 15.98 1.92
CA TRP A 70 27.04 16.42 1.72
C TRP A 70 26.88 17.92 1.96
N GLU A 71 26.93 18.68 0.86
CA GLU A 71 26.48 20.07 0.84
C GLU A 71 24.98 20.12 0.45
N PRO A 72 24.08 20.62 1.32
CA PRO A 72 22.68 20.76 0.97
C PRO A 72 22.51 21.87 -0.06
N LEU A 73 22.35 21.49 -1.33
CA LEU A 73 22.03 22.44 -2.38
C LEU A 73 20.58 22.91 -2.23
N TRP A 74 20.39 24.11 -1.67
CA TRP A 74 19.08 24.77 -1.67
C TRP A 74 18.77 25.28 -3.08
N LEU A 75 18.01 24.51 -3.85
CA LEU A 75 17.42 25.03 -5.08
C LEU A 75 16.26 25.96 -4.70
N LEU A 76 16.54 27.25 -4.63
CA LEU A 76 15.54 28.29 -4.40
C LEU A 76 14.81 28.57 -5.71
N LEU A 77 13.56 28.11 -5.78
CA LEU A 77 12.64 28.49 -6.83
C LEU A 77 12.08 29.88 -6.49
N HIS A 78 12.26 30.84 -7.40
CA HIS A 78 11.76 32.20 -7.22
C HIS A 78 10.30 32.40 -7.63
N ASP A 79 9.73 31.43 -8.36
CA ASP A 79 8.38 31.48 -8.89
C ASP A 79 7.63 30.16 -8.61
N ALA A 80 6.33 30.13 -8.89
CA ALA A 80 5.52 28.92 -8.89
C ALA A 80 6.21 27.81 -9.70
N ALA A 81 6.03 26.56 -9.29
CA ALA A 81 6.62 25.38 -9.93
C ALA A 81 5.98 25.10 -11.32
N GLY A 82 6.18 25.99 -12.26
CA GLY A 82 5.74 25.91 -13.64
C GLY A 82 6.73 25.16 -14.54
N PRO A 83 6.39 25.01 -15.84
CA PRO A 83 7.24 24.33 -16.82
C PRO A 83 8.58 25.03 -17.06
N HIS A 84 8.58 26.37 -16.97
CA HIS A 84 9.78 27.21 -17.03
C HIS A 84 9.98 27.85 -15.67
N THR A 85 11.21 27.84 -15.17
CA THR A 85 11.55 28.44 -13.87
C THR A 85 12.93 29.09 -13.92
N ILE A 86 13.22 29.95 -12.94
CA ILE A 86 14.51 30.61 -12.80
C ILE A 86 15.22 29.99 -11.59
N VAL A 87 16.37 29.37 -11.84
CA VAL A 87 17.27 28.82 -10.82
C VAL A 87 18.60 29.56 -10.92
N ASP A 88 19.05 30.17 -9.83
CA ASP A 88 20.30 30.94 -9.77
C ASP A 88 20.44 32.01 -10.88
N GLY A 89 19.31 32.67 -11.21
CA GLY A 89 19.26 33.71 -12.24
C GLY A 89 19.29 33.19 -13.69
N LYS A 90 19.22 31.87 -13.91
CA LYS A 90 19.14 31.26 -15.23
C LYS A 90 17.76 30.67 -15.49
N GLU A 91 17.24 30.92 -16.69
CA GLU A 91 16.00 30.28 -17.15
C GLU A 91 16.26 28.81 -17.48
N VAL A 92 15.49 27.92 -16.85
CA VAL A 92 15.61 26.47 -16.99
C VAL A 92 14.23 25.84 -17.19
N VAL A 93 14.21 24.68 -17.86
CA VAL A 93 12.99 23.87 -18.02
C VAL A 93 12.88 22.90 -16.85
N ASN A 94 11.73 22.90 -16.19
CA ASN A 94 11.46 22.14 -14.99
C ASN A 94 10.95 20.72 -15.30
N PHE A 95 11.86 19.74 -15.25
CA PHE A 95 11.52 18.31 -15.32
C PHE A 95 11.47 17.62 -13.95
N ALA A 96 11.66 18.37 -12.85
CA ALA A 96 11.77 17.82 -11.50
C ALA A 96 10.47 17.93 -10.70
N SER A 97 9.56 18.83 -11.05
CA SER A 97 8.31 19.03 -10.32
C SER A 97 7.23 17.99 -10.65
N ALA A 98 6.37 17.70 -9.69
CA ALA A 98 5.20 16.84 -9.86
C ALA A 98 3.97 17.58 -10.43
N ASN A 99 4.16 18.70 -11.13
CA ASN A 99 3.08 19.54 -11.67
C ASN A 99 2.61 19.06 -13.06
N TYR A 100 2.21 17.79 -13.16
CA TYR A 100 1.90 17.15 -14.45
C TYR A 100 0.77 17.85 -15.23
N LEU A 101 -0.23 18.37 -14.52
CA LEU A 101 -1.40 19.01 -15.12
C LEU A 101 -1.29 20.54 -15.20
N SER A 102 -0.13 21.11 -14.84
CA SER A 102 0.07 22.57 -14.81
C SER A 102 -1.02 23.32 -14.01
N LEU A 103 -1.47 22.71 -12.90
CA LEU A 103 -2.49 23.30 -12.03
C LEU A 103 -1.90 24.34 -11.08
N ILE A 104 -0.63 24.17 -10.70
CA ILE A 104 0.09 25.16 -9.91
C ILE A 104 0.28 26.42 -10.77
N GLY A 105 -0.24 27.56 -10.31
CA GLY A 105 -0.19 28.84 -11.05
C GLY A 105 -1.40 29.11 -11.95
N ASN A 106 -2.41 28.23 -11.98
CA ASN A 106 -3.63 28.47 -12.76
C ASN A 106 -4.49 29.57 -12.11
N GLU A 107 -4.76 30.65 -12.84
CA GLU A 107 -5.54 31.81 -12.37
C GLU A 107 -6.90 31.41 -11.80
N LYS A 108 -7.64 30.50 -12.45
CA LYS A 108 -8.96 30.07 -11.96
C LYS A 108 -8.90 29.36 -10.61
N ILE A 109 -7.82 28.61 -10.36
CA ILE A 109 -7.60 27.93 -9.09
C ILE A 109 -7.22 28.96 -8.03
N ILE A 110 -6.36 29.92 -8.37
CA ILE A 110 -5.97 31.01 -7.48
C ILE A 110 -7.20 31.84 -7.06
N ASP A 111 -8.05 32.23 -8.01
CA ASP A 111 -9.28 32.98 -7.73
C ASP A 111 -10.24 32.19 -6.83
N SER A 112 -10.38 30.87 -7.07
CA SER A 112 -11.17 29.99 -6.23
C SER A 112 -10.59 29.86 -4.82
N CYS A 113 -9.27 29.83 -4.68
CA CYS A 113 -8.57 29.82 -3.40
C CYS A 113 -8.81 31.12 -2.64
N ILE A 114 -8.64 32.28 -3.29
CA ILE A 114 -8.89 33.61 -2.69
C ILE A 114 -10.34 33.69 -2.19
N SER A 115 -11.31 33.33 -3.03
CA SER A 115 -12.72 33.34 -2.65
C SER A 115 -13.02 32.43 -1.45
N SER A 116 -12.35 31.28 -1.37
CA SER A 116 -12.49 30.34 -0.25
C SER A 116 -11.86 30.89 1.03
N LEU A 117 -10.70 31.54 0.94
CA LEU A 117 -10.03 32.21 2.05
C LEU A 117 -10.88 33.37 2.60
N GLU A 118 -11.51 34.17 1.75
CA GLU A 118 -12.39 35.26 2.17
C GLU A 118 -13.63 34.75 2.91
N LYS A 119 -14.17 33.59 2.51
CA LYS A 119 -15.37 33.00 3.12
C LYS A 119 -15.09 32.23 4.40
N TYR A 120 -14.04 31.40 4.43
CA TYR A 120 -13.79 30.43 5.50
C TYR A 120 -12.58 30.77 6.38
N GLY A 121 -11.76 31.74 5.98
CA GLY A 121 -10.49 32.05 6.63
C GLY A 121 -9.40 31.02 6.33
N VAL A 122 -8.33 31.04 7.14
CA VAL A 122 -7.11 30.27 6.90
C VAL A 122 -7.19 28.80 7.33
N GLY A 123 -8.21 28.41 8.10
CA GLY A 123 -8.38 27.04 8.57
C GLY A 123 -9.44 26.88 9.65
N SER A 124 -9.87 25.63 9.85
CA SER A 124 -10.93 25.28 10.80
C SER A 124 -10.44 25.22 12.27
N CYS A 125 -9.12 25.23 12.50
CA CYS A 125 -8.50 25.20 13.83
C CYS A 125 -8.94 24.02 14.74
N GLY A 126 -9.45 22.93 14.16
CA GLY A 126 -9.89 21.74 14.89
C GLY A 126 -9.81 20.47 14.04
N PRO A 127 -9.80 19.28 14.69
CA PRO A 127 -9.83 18.01 13.98
C PRO A 127 -11.21 17.77 13.34
N CYS A 128 -11.25 17.13 12.17
CA CYS A 128 -12.49 16.86 11.43
C CYS A 128 -13.54 16.10 12.25
N GLY A 129 -13.13 15.24 13.19
CA GLY A 129 -14.04 14.47 14.05
C GLY A 129 -14.78 15.27 15.13
N PHE A 130 -14.52 16.56 15.26
CA PHE A 130 -15.20 17.44 16.23
C PHE A 130 -15.78 18.67 15.52
N TYR A 131 -15.10 19.81 15.60
CA TYR A 131 -15.54 21.09 15.04
C TYR A 131 -14.72 21.49 13.80
N GLY A 132 -13.92 20.56 13.26
CA GLY A 132 -12.98 20.79 12.16
C GLY A 132 -13.56 20.68 10.75
N THR A 133 -14.81 20.21 10.62
CA THR A 133 -15.41 19.88 9.33
C THR A 133 -16.23 21.05 8.78
N THR A 134 -15.88 21.46 7.56
CA THR A 134 -16.52 22.55 6.82
C THR A 134 -17.26 21.97 5.61
N ASP A 135 -18.29 22.66 5.11
CA ASP A 135 -19.06 22.25 3.92
C ASP A 135 -18.19 21.97 2.69
N VAL A 136 -17.11 22.75 2.50
CA VAL A 136 -16.11 22.52 1.44
C VAL A 136 -15.38 21.17 1.55
N HIS A 137 -15.19 20.64 2.75
CA HIS A 137 -14.56 19.32 2.91
C HIS A 137 -15.50 18.22 2.38
N LEU A 138 -16.78 18.27 2.78
CA LEU A 138 -17.79 17.30 2.35
C LEU A 138 -18.07 17.38 0.84
N ASP A 139 -18.08 18.58 0.27
CA ASP A 139 -18.22 18.76 -1.18
C ASP A 139 -17.00 18.22 -1.94
N CYS A 140 -15.79 18.42 -1.43
CA CYS A 140 -14.56 17.85 -1.98
C CYS A 140 -14.60 16.31 -1.95
N GLU A 141 -14.96 15.71 -0.82
CA GLU A 141 -15.12 14.26 -0.65
C GLU A 141 -16.17 13.70 -1.63
N SER A 142 -17.33 14.35 -1.77
CA SER A 142 -18.35 13.93 -2.73
C SER A 142 -17.86 13.97 -4.18
N LYS A 143 -17.10 15.02 -4.55
CA LYS A 143 -16.54 15.17 -5.90
C LYS A 143 -15.46 14.12 -6.19
N ILE A 144 -14.59 13.83 -5.22
CA ILE A 144 -13.55 12.81 -5.34
C ILE A 144 -14.19 11.42 -5.47
N ALA A 145 -15.18 11.09 -4.63
CA ALA A 145 -15.90 9.83 -4.69
C ALA A 145 -16.57 9.63 -6.07
N LYS A 146 -17.23 10.67 -6.59
CA LYS A 146 -17.82 10.66 -7.94
C LYS A 146 -16.78 10.49 -9.04
N PHE A 147 -15.62 11.15 -8.93
CA PHE A 147 -14.54 11.05 -9.90
C PHE A 147 -13.93 9.65 -9.95
N LEU A 148 -13.75 9.01 -8.78
CA LEU A 148 -13.19 7.65 -8.67
C LEU A 148 -14.24 6.54 -8.85
N GLY A 149 -15.53 6.87 -8.80
CA GLY A 149 -16.62 5.90 -8.85
C GLY A 149 -16.77 5.07 -7.57
N THR A 150 -16.33 5.60 -6.42
CA THR A 150 -16.44 4.94 -5.11
C THR A 150 -17.71 5.39 -4.38
N PRO A 151 -18.25 4.58 -3.44
CA PRO A 151 -19.44 4.96 -2.68
C PRO A 151 -19.21 6.19 -1.80
N ASP A 152 -18.00 6.35 -1.26
CA ASP A 152 -17.62 7.48 -0.42
C ASP A 152 -16.11 7.75 -0.50
N SER A 153 -15.65 8.87 0.06
CA SER A 153 -14.22 9.18 0.25
C SER A 153 -13.97 10.01 1.50
N ILE A 154 -12.78 9.87 2.09
CA ILE A 154 -12.37 10.60 3.31
C ILE A 154 -11.14 11.45 2.99
N LEU A 155 -11.17 12.72 3.39
CA LEU A 155 -10.10 13.69 3.18
C LEU A 155 -9.07 13.66 4.32
N TYR A 156 -7.78 13.63 3.95
CA TYR A 156 -6.65 13.75 4.88
C TYR A 156 -5.75 14.92 4.47
N SER A 157 -5.07 15.54 5.44
CA SER A 157 -4.19 16.69 5.17
C SER A 157 -2.97 16.36 4.31
N TYR A 158 -2.50 15.10 4.33
CA TYR A 158 -1.34 14.68 3.55
C TYR A 158 -1.48 13.22 3.10
N GLY A 159 -0.94 12.90 1.92
CA GLY A 159 -0.99 11.53 1.38
C GLY A 159 -0.28 10.51 2.26
N ILE A 160 0.88 10.88 2.84
CA ILE A 160 1.60 10.01 3.78
C ILE A 160 0.77 9.78 5.06
N SER A 161 0.11 10.81 5.59
CA SER A 161 -0.76 10.69 6.77
C SER A 161 -1.94 9.76 6.52
N THR A 162 -2.48 9.76 5.29
CA THR A 162 -3.52 8.82 4.86
C THR A 162 -3.06 7.37 5.06
N ILE A 163 -1.86 7.03 4.58
CA ILE A 163 -1.30 5.67 4.66
C ILE A 163 -1.13 5.22 6.12
N PHE A 164 -0.61 6.11 6.98
CA PHE A 164 -0.40 5.81 8.40
C PHE A 164 -1.68 5.64 9.21
N ASN A 165 -2.80 6.24 8.77
CA ASN A 165 -4.08 6.10 9.46
C ASN A 165 -4.94 4.96 8.90
N VAL A 166 -4.97 4.82 7.57
CA VAL A 166 -5.85 3.86 6.89
C VAL A 166 -5.37 2.42 7.11
N ILE A 167 -4.08 2.13 6.92
CA ILE A 167 -3.60 0.73 7.02
C ILE A 167 -3.81 0.14 8.44
N PRO A 168 -3.46 0.82 9.55
CA PRO A 168 -3.67 0.26 10.89
C PRO A 168 -5.15 0.20 11.29
N ALA A 169 -6.03 0.98 10.67
CA ALA A 169 -7.47 0.88 10.90
C ALA A 169 -8.04 -0.45 10.40
N PHE A 170 -7.46 -1.02 9.34
CA PHE A 170 -7.91 -2.28 8.74
C PHE A 170 -7.05 -3.49 9.11
N CYS A 171 -5.76 -3.30 9.41
CA CYS A 171 -4.84 -4.38 9.73
C CYS A 171 -4.44 -4.36 11.22
N LYS A 172 -4.56 -5.50 11.90
CA LYS A 172 -4.12 -5.71 13.28
C LYS A 172 -2.87 -6.59 13.34
N LYS A 173 -2.28 -6.71 14.52
CA LYS A 173 -1.15 -7.61 14.77
C LYS A 173 -1.53 -9.05 14.39
N GLY A 174 -0.74 -9.67 13.53
CA GLY A 174 -0.99 -11.01 12.99
C GLY A 174 -1.59 -11.04 11.58
N ASP A 175 -2.04 -9.89 11.06
CA ASP A 175 -2.52 -9.78 9.69
C ASP A 175 -1.34 -9.72 8.70
N ILE A 176 -1.63 -10.09 7.45
CA ILE A 176 -0.65 -10.14 6.36
C ILE A 176 -0.88 -8.95 5.44
N ILE A 177 0.17 -8.16 5.22
CA ILE A 177 0.16 -7.06 4.25
C ILE A 177 0.99 -7.51 3.05
N VAL A 178 0.33 -7.58 1.90
CA VAL A 178 0.97 -7.88 0.61
C VAL A 178 1.19 -6.57 -0.12
N ALA A 179 2.46 -6.25 -0.41
CA ALA A 179 2.83 -5.02 -1.07
C ALA A 179 3.99 -5.24 -2.04
N ASP A 180 4.03 -4.48 -3.13
CA ASP A 180 5.12 -4.55 -4.10
C ASP A 180 6.43 -4.02 -3.51
N GLU A 181 7.57 -4.44 -4.07
CA GLU A 181 8.88 -3.95 -3.61
C GLU A 181 9.06 -2.45 -3.87
N GLY A 182 8.47 -1.93 -4.95
CA GLY A 182 8.52 -0.53 -5.37
C GLY A 182 7.52 0.39 -4.67
N VAL A 183 6.77 -0.08 -3.67
CA VAL A 183 5.83 0.78 -2.95
C VAL A 183 6.54 1.89 -2.17
N HIS A 184 5.82 3.00 -1.99
CA HIS A 184 6.27 4.12 -1.19
C HIS A 184 6.72 3.67 0.21
N TRP A 185 7.82 4.24 0.71
CA TRP A 185 8.45 3.84 1.97
C TRP A 185 7.50 3.90 3.18
N ALA A 186 6.51 4.79 3.15
CA ALA A 186 5.50 4.91 4.21
C ALA A 186 4.73 3.60 4.44
N VAL A 187 4.42 2.85 3.37
CA VAL A 187 3.72 1.55 3.48
C VAL A 187 4.59 0.52 4.20
N LYS A 188 5.90 0.51 3.89
CA LYS A 188 6.90 -0.34 4.55
C LYS A 188 6.98 -0.02 6.04
N MET A 189 7.03 1.28 6.38
CA MET A 189 7.10 1.73 7.77
C MET A 189 5.88 1.27 8.57
N VAL A 190 4.66 1.51 8.07
CA VAL A 190 3.43 1.09 8.77
C VAL A 190 3.41 -0.42 9.02
N SER A 191 3.85 -1.22 8.04
CA SER A 191 3.86 -2.67 8.19
C SER A 191 4.79 -3.14 9.31
N ILE A 192 5.93 -2.47 9.49
CA ILE A 192 6.86 -2.72 10.60
C ILE A 192 6.23 -2.33 11.93
N TYR A 193 5.58 -1.16 12.00
CA TYR A 193 4.91 -0.69 13.22
C TYR A 193 3.79 -1.63 13.70
N GLN A 194 3.07 -2.26 12.78
CA GLN A 194 1.95 -3.15 13.10
C GLN A 194 2.36 -4.61 13.37
N GLU A 195 3.67 -4.93 13.32
CA GLU A 195 4.19 -6.30 13.31
C GLU A 195 3.53 -7.19 12.25
N ALA A 196 3.05 -6.58 11.16
CA ALA A 196 2.38 -7.30 10.08
C ALA A 196 3.42 -8.04 9.23
N LEU A 197 3.08 -9.25 8.78
CA LEU A 197 3.99 -10.03 7.95
C LEU A 197 4.07 -9.40 6.55
N TRP A 198 5.25 -8.91 6.18
CA TRP A 198 5.50 -8.32 4.87
C TRP A 198 5.74 -9.39 3.82
N CYS A 199 4.89 -9.43 2.79
CA CYS A 199 5.00 -10.35 1.67
C CYS A 199 5.14 -9.59 0.36
N THR A 200 6.27 -9.77 -0.34
CA THR A 200 6.46 -9.29 -1.71
C THR A 200 5.74 -10.20 -2.71
N SER A 201 5.59 -9.75 -3.96
CA SER A 201 4.98 -10.52 -5.05
C SER A 201 5.56 -11.94 -5.19
N SER A 202 6.84 -12.13 -4.87
CA SER A 202 7.52 -13.44 -4.82
C SER A 202 7.05 -14.33 -3.65
N THR A 203 6.68 -13.74 -2.51
CA THR A 203 6.15 -14.43 -1.32
C THR A 203 4.68 -14.81 -1.49
N MET A 204 3.94 -14.08 -2.32
CA MET A 204 2.52 -14.34 -2.58
C MET A 204 2.29 -15.65 -3.34
N ILE A 205 3.14 -15.97 -4.33
CA ILE A 205 3.16 -17.29 -4.99
C ILE A 205 3.32 -18.40 -3.95
N TRP A 206 4.16 -18.17 -2.94
CA TRP A 206 4.46 -19.11 -1.88
C TRP A 206 3.26 -19.32 -0.93
N LEU A 207 2.58 -18.25 -0.51
CA LEU A 207 1.36 -18.33 0.30
C LEU A 207 0.20 -18.99 -0.46
N HIS A 208 0.06 -18.70 -1.75
CA HIS A 208 -0.97 -19.33 -2.58
C HIS A 208 -0.74 -20.84 -2.72
N LEU A 209 0.52 -21.27 -2.91
CA LEU A 209 0.92 -22.68 -2.88
C LEU A 209 0.63 -23.35 -1.53
N GLN A 210 0.83 -22.62 -0.42
CA GLN A 210 0.56 -23.14 0.93
C GLN A 210 -0.95 -23.27 1.22
N ALA A 211 -1.77 -22.35 0.72
CA ALA A 211 -3.23 -22.42 0.82
C ALA A 211 -3.79 -23.60 0.01
N LEU A 212 -3.27 -23.81 -1.21
CA LEU A 212 -3.59 -24.99 -2.03
C LEU A 212 -3.22 -26.30 -1.31
N TRP A 213 -2.08 -26.32 -0.61
CA TRP A 213 -1.64 -27.48 0.17
C TRP A 213 -2.55 -27.76 1.39
N LYS A 214 -3.00 -26.73 2.11
CA LYS A 214 -3.96 -26.90 3.22
C LYS A 214 -5.31 -27.43 2.74
N ASN A 215 -5.81 -26.94 1.61
CA ASN A 215 -7.06 -27.43 1.03
C ASN A 215 -6.95 -28.89 0.60
N LEU A 216 -5.81 -29.28 0.02
CA LEU A 216 -5.52 -30.68 -0.34
C LEU A 216 -5.48 -31.61 0.89
N LEU A 217 -4.88 -31.16 2.01
CA LEU A 217 -4.84 -31.91 3.27
C LEU A 217 -6.24 -32.11 3.88
N VAL A 218 -7.12 -31.12 3.76
CA VAL A 218 -8.51 -31.24 4.20
C VAL A 218 -9.25 -32.25 3.34
N GLU A 219 -9.11 -32.22 2.01
CA GLU A 219 -9.70 -33.22 1.12
C GLU A 219 -9.21 -34.64 1.42
N ILE A 220 -7.91 -34.83 1.65
CA ILE A 220 -7.33 -36.14 2.01
C ILE A 220 -7.91 -36.65 3.34
N ASN A 221 -8.11 -35.79 4.33
CA ASN A 221 -8.69 -36.18 5.62
C ASN A 221 -10.20 -36.47 5.53
N VAL A 222 -10.93 -35.78 4.65
CA VAL A 222 -12.34 -36.08 4.37
C VAL A 222 -12.46 -37.43 3.66
N LEU A 223 -11.58 -37.74 2.71
CA LEU A 223 -11.54 -39.03 2.02
C LEU A 223 -11.22 -40.18 2.99
N LYS A 224 -10.27 -40.00 3.91
CA LYS A 224 -9.97 -40.98 4.96
C LYS A 224 -11.13 -41.23 5.93
N ARG A 225 -12.01 -40.23 6.16
CA ARG A 225 -13.21 -40.41 6.99
C ARG A 225 -14.34 -41.16 6.24
N LEU A 226 -14.50 -40.91 4.95
CA LEU A 226 -15.51 -41.59 4.14
C LEU A 226 -15.21 -43.10 4.00
N ASP A 227 -13.93 -43.47 3.83
CA ASP A 227 -13.51 -44.88 3.81
C ASP A 227 -13.71 -45.59 5.16
N ALA A 228 -13.63 -44.85 6.28
CA ALA A 228 -13.86 -45.40 7.62
C ALA A 228 -15.34 -45.58 7.99
N THR A 229 -16.27 -45.07 7.17
CA THR A 229 -17.73 -45.21 7.39
C THR A 229 -18.38 -46.25 6.47
N LEU A 230 -17.62 -46.76 5.48
CA LEU A 230 -18.05 -47.77 4.51
C LEU A 230 -17.45 -49.16 4.79
N LEU A 231 -16.88 -49.36 5.99
CA LEU A 231 -16.44 -50.62 6.60
C LEU A 231 -17.18 -50.83 7.92
#